data_AF-A0A818ESL4-F1
#
_entry.id   AF-A0A818ESL4-F1
#
_cell.length_a   1.000
_cell.length_b   1.000
_cell.length_c   1.000
_cell.angle_alpha   90.00
_cell.angle_beta   90.00
_cell.angle_gamma   90.00
#
_symmetry.space_group_name_H-M   'P 1'
#
loop_
_entity.id
_entity.type
_entity.pdbx_description
1 polymer ?
#
loop_
_entity_poly.entity_id
_entity_poly.type
_entity_poly.pdbx_seq_one_letter_code
_entity_poly.pdbx_strand_id
1 'polypeptide(L)'
;IHLKQSLQILLNSLGPNHIEVCDVYSNLGDICMKFVVEIDQQKQINQSEKQSKLEEAKTYYLEAQRIVQATFGNEHTKAIQFSSLLFIINNYNSLCKL
;
A
#
# COMPACT_ATOMS: atom_id res chain seq x y z
N ILE A 1 13.87 5.33 -2.57
CA ILE A 1 14.93 4.47 -3.16
C ILE A 1 15.24 3.27 -2.25
N HIS A 2 15.45 3.48 -0.94
CA HIS A 2 15.79 2.40 0.00
C HIS A 2 14.76 1.27 0.12
N LEU A 3 13.45 1.56 0.17
CA LEU A 3 12.44 0.50 0.33
C LEU A 3 12.34 -0.44 -0.87
N LYS A 4 12.51 0.04 -2.10
CA LYS A 4 12.51 -0.82 -3.30
C LYS A 4 13.73 -1.74 -3.33
N GLN A 5 14.89 -1.24 -2.87
CA GLN A 5 16.09 -2.07 -2.71
C GLN A 5 15.93 -3.10 -1.59
N SER A 6 15.37 -2.68 -0.45
CA SER A 6 15.03 -3.60 0.65
C SER A 6 14.09 -4.70 0.19
N LEU A 7 13.04 -4.35 -0.55
CA LEU A 7 12.11 -5.31 -1.13
C LEU A 7 12.84 -6.34 -1.99
N GLN A 8 13.71 -5.90 -2.91
CA GLN A 8 14.46 -6.82 -3.77
C GLN A 8 15.36 -7.77 -2.98
N ILE A 9 16.04 -7.27 -1.94
CA ILE A 9 16.92 -8.08 -1.10
C ILE A 9 16.10 -9.10 -0.30
N LEU A 10 15.01 -8.67 0.35
CA LEU A 10 14.18 -9.56 1.16
C LEU A 10 13.44 -10.60 0.31
N LEU A 11 13.01 -10.25 -0.91
CA LEU A 11 12.45 -11.22 -1.85
C LEU A 11 13.45 -12.30 -2.23
N ASN A 12 14.72 -11.94 -2.44
CA ASN A 12 15.78 -12.89 -2.79
C ASN A 12 16.22 -13.75 -1.59
N SER A 13 16.27 -13.17 -0.39
CA SER A 13 16.81 -13.83 0.80
C SER A 13 15.77 -14.64 1.59
N LEU A 14 14.54 -14.14 1.68
CA LEU A 14 13.48 -14.69 2.54
C LEU A 14 12.28 -15.23 1.75
N GLY A 15 12.14 -14.82 0.49
CA GLY A 15 11.04 -15.21 -0.39
C GLY A 15 9.79 -14.33 -0.25
N PRO A 16 8.85 -14.44 -1.22
CA PRO A 16 7.70 -13.52 -1.36
C PRO A 16 6.59 -13.69 -0.32
N ASN A 17 6.68 -14.68 0.56
CA ASN A 17 5.68 -14.96 1.59
C ASN A 17 6.17 -14.61 3.00
N HIS A 18 7.38 -14.05 3.13
CA HIS A 18 7.93 -13.71 4.43
C HIS A 18 7.27 -12.46 5.02
N ILE A 19 7.03 -12.44 6.33
CA ILE A 19 6.31 -11.33 6.98
C ILE A 19 7.06 -9.99 6.88
N GLU A 20 8.40 -10.00 6.85
CA GLU A 20 9.18 -8.77 6.63
C GLU A 20 8.97 -8.17 5.23
N VAL A 21 8.69 -9.01 4.22
CA VAL A 21 8.34 -8.54 2.88
C VAL A 21 6.99 -7.82 2.91
N CYS A 22 6.04 -8.29 3.71
CA CYS A 22 4.78 -7.59 3.96
C CYS A 22 5.00 -6.19 4.55
N ASP A 23 5.85 -6.06 5.57
CA ASP A 23 6.09 -4.76 6.19
C ASP A 23 6.71 -3.77 5.19
N VAL A 24 7.56 -4.23 4.27
CA VAL A 24 8.08 -3.38 3.17
C VAL A 24 7.00 -3.00 2.17
N TYR A 25 6.12 -3.92 1.78
CA TYR A 25 4.97 -3.60 0.93
C TYR A 25 4.05 -2.56 1.60
N SER A 26 3.72 -2.72 2.88
CA SER A 26 2.92 -1.75 3.63
C SER A 26 3.56 -0.35 3.59
N ASN A 27 4.85 -0.25 3.87
CA ASN A 27 5.56 1.03 3.85
C ASN A 27 5.59 1.68 2.46
N LEU A 28 5.69 0.89 1.38
CA LEU A 28 5.60 1.40 0.02
C LEU A 28 4.19 1.93 -0.29
N GLY A 29 3.14 1.23 0.18
CA GLY A 29 1.75 1.70 0.10
C GLY A 29 1.54 3.04 0.81
N ASP A 30 2.05 3.16 2.04
CA ASP A 30 1.94 4.38 2.85
C ASP A 30 2.61 5.58 2.18
N ILE A 31 3.79 5.37 1.58
CA ILE A 31 4.49 6.42 0.82
C ILE A 31 3.66 6.85 -0.40
N CYS A 32 3.07 5.91 -1.14
CA CYS A 32 2.19 6.26 -2.26
C CYS A 32 0.97 7.07 -1.79
N MET A 33 0.35 6.70 -0.67
CA MET A 33 -0.76 7.46 -0.09
C MET A 33 -0.35 8.86 0.35
N LYS A 34 0.85 9.01 0.92
CA LYS A 34 1.40 10.33 1.25
C LYS A 34 1.52 11.22 0.00
N PHE A 35 2.04 10.68 -1.10
CA PHE A 35 2.09 11.43 -2.37
C PHE A 35 0.70 11.80 -2.88
N VAL A 36 -0.29 10.91 -2.79
CA VAL A 36 -1.68 11.20 -3.19
C VAL A 36 -2.23 12.40 -2.41
N VAL A 37 -2.01 12.45 -1.09
CA VAL A 37 -2.45 13.56 -0.23
C VAL A 37 -1.74 14.87 -0.58
N GLU A 38 -0.42 14.83 -0.80
CA GLU A 38 0.36 16.00 -1.20
C GLU A 38 -0.10 16.57 -2.56
N ILE A 39 -0.42 15.70 -3.53
CA ILE A 39 -0.96 16.10 -4.83
C ILE A 39 -2.33 16.78 -4.66
N ASP A 40 -3.20 16.26 -3.79
CA ASP A 40 -4.54 16.84 -3.54
C ASP A 40 -4.45 18.23 -2.90
N GLN A 41 -3.51 18.44 -1.99
CA GLN A 41 -3.28 19.73 -1.33
C GLN A 41 -2.80 20.82 -2.30
N GLN A 42 -2.05 20.45 -3.34
CA GLN A 42 -1.42 21.41 -4.27
C GLN A 42 -2.36 21.90 -5.39
N LYS A 43 -3.66 21.56 -5.37
CA LYS A 43 -4.70 22.03 -6.32
C LYS A 43 -4.27 22.00 -7.81
N GLN A 44 -3.98 20.79 -8.27
CA GLN A 44 -3.94 20.32 -9.68
C GLN A 44 -2.83 20.83 -10.62
N ILE A 45 -1.98 19.88 -11.03
CA ILE A 45 -1.64 19.63 -12.45
C ILE A 45 -1.72 18.11 -12.79
N ASN A 46 -1.62 17.17 -11.83
CA ASN A 46 -1.39 15.74 -12.17
C ASN A 46 -2.45 14.75 -11.67
N GLN A 47 -3.72 14.88 -12.10
CA GLN A 47 -4.80 13.90 -11.78
C GLN A 47 -4.45 12.46 -12.22
N SER A 48 -3.71 12.32 -13.32
CA SER A 48 -3.20 11.02 -13.79
C SER A 48 -2.14 10.43 -12.86
N GLU A 49 -1.23 11.26 -12.33
CA GLU A 49 -0.22 10.83 -11.36
C GLU A 49 -0.86 10.45 -10.02
N LYS A 50 -1.87 11.21 -9.57
CA LYS A 50 -2.69 10.86 -8.41
C LYS A 50 -3.26 9.45 -8.57
N GLN A 51 -3.93 9.18 -9.70
CA GLN A 51 -4.52 7.86 -9.94
C GLN A 51 -3.43 6.77 -10.02
N SER A 52 -2.31 7.04 -10.68
CA SER A 52 -1.17 6.10 -10.73
C SER A 52 -0.67 5.74 -9.33
N LYS A 53 -0.50 6.73 -8.45
CA LYS A 53 -0.06 6.49 -7.07
C LYS A 53 -1.10 5.75 -6.24
N LEU A 54 -2.39 6.01 -6.47
CA LEU A 54 -3.47 5.29 -5.83
C LEU A 54 -3.46 3.79 -6.21
N GLU A 55 -3.26 3.47 -7.50
CA GLU A 55 -3.14 2.08 -7.98
C GLU A 55 -1.84 1.40 -7.50
N GLU A 56 -0.73 2.13 -7.44
CA GLU A 56 0.51 1.63 -6.83
C GLU A 56 0.27 1.27 -5.35
N ALA A 57 -0.36 2.17 -4.58
CA ALA A 57 -0.68 1.92 -3.17
C ALA A 57 -1.57 0.68 -3.01
N LYS A 58 -2.61 0.57 -3.83
CA LYS A 58 -3.52 -0.59 -3.85
C LYS A 58 -2.76 -1.89 -4.07
N THR A 59 -1.88 -1.93 -5.06
CA THR A 59 -1.07 -3.12 -5.39
C THR A 59 -0.20 -3.53 -4.21
N TYR A 60 0.46 -2.58 -3.56
CA TYR A 60 1.31 -2.87 -2.42
C TYR A 60 0.50 -3.39 -1.22
N TYR A 61 -0.65 -2.79 -0.89
CA TYR A 61 -1.46 -3.29 0.22
C TYR A 61 -2.11 -4.65 -0.08
N LEU A 62 -2.44 -4.96 -1.34
CA LEU A 62 -2.91 -6.29 -1.73
C LEU A 62 -1.83 -7.36 -1.49
N GLU A 63 -0.58 -7.09 -1.86
CA GLU A 63 0.52 -8.02 -1.58
C GLU A 63 0.79 -8.17 -0.08
N ALA A 64 0.77 -7.06 0.67
CA ALA A 64 0.90 -7.11 2.13
C ALA A 64 -0.23 -7.93 2.76
N GLN A 65 -1.48 -7.69 2.34
CA GLN A 65 -2.65 -8.43 2.83
C GLN A 65 -2.54 -9.92 2.53
N ARG A 66 -2.14 -10.29 1.31
CA ARG A 66 -1.95 -11.69 0.90
C ARG A 66 -0.97 -12.41 1.82
N ILE A 67 0.16 -11.78 2.12
CA ILE A 67 1.20 -12.35 2.99
C ILE A 67 0.69 -12.49 4.43
N VAL A 68 0.07 -11.45 4.99
CA VAL A 68 -0.47 -11.50 6.36
C VAL A 68 -1.57 -12.54 6.51
N GLN A 69 -2.50 -12.62 5.55
CA GLN A 69 -3.56 -13.62 5.57
C GLN A 69 -2.99 -15.04 5.47
N ALA A 70 -1.96 -15.25 4.65
CA ALA A 70 -1.28 -16.54 4.56
C ALA A 70 -0.52 -16.90 5.85
N THR A 71 0.01 -15.92 6.58
CA THR A 71 0.83 -16.14 7.79
C THR A 71 -0.01 -16.28 9.06
N PHE A 72 -1.02 -15.44 9.23
CA PHE A 72 -1.78 -15.30 10.49
C PHE A 72 -3.29 -15.51 10.35
N GLY A 73 -3.80 -15.65 9.12
CA GLY A 73 -5.23 -15.78 8.84
C GLY A 73 -5.95 -14.43 8.69
N ASN A 74 -7.21 -14.50 8.27
CA ASN A 74 -8.02 -13.33 7.89
C ASN A 74 -8.49 -12.49 9.09
N GLU A 75 -8.60 -13.09 10.27
CA GLU A 75 -9.08 -12.43 11.49
C GLU A 75 -7.97 -11.69 12.24
N HIS A 76 -6.71 -11.86 11.81
CA HIS A 76 -5.60 -11.15 12.41
C HIS A 76 -5.76 -9.63 12.23
N THR A 77 -5.42 -8.87 13.26
CA THR A 77 -5.60 -7.40 13.28
C THR A 77 -4.91 -6.70 12.10
N LYS A 78 -3.70 -7.13 11.72
CA LYS A 78 -3.03 -6.62 10.50
C LYS A 78 -3.84 -6.91 9.21
N ALA A 79 -4.48 -8.08 9.10
CA ALA A 79 -5.26 -8.43 7.91
C ALA A 79 -6.52 -7.54 7.80
N ILE A 80 -7.17 -7.30 8.94
CA ILE A 80 -8.32 -6.37 9.05
C ILE A 80 -7.87 -4.95 8.71
N GLN A 81 -6.71 -4.50 9.22
CA GLN A 81 -6.16 -3.18 8.91
C GLN A 81 -5.97 -3.00 7.39
N PHE A 82 -5.40 -3.98 6.70
CA PHE A 82 -5.25 -3.89 5.24
C PHE A 82 -6.59 -3.86 4.51
N SER A 83 -7.60 -4.59 4.98
CA SER A 83 -8.97 -4.48 4.44
C SER A 83 -9.50 -3.05 4.56
N SER A 84 -9.29 -2.39 5.69
CA SER A 84 -9.68 -0.99 5.90
C SER A 84 -8.89 -0.03 5.00
N LEU A 85 -7.57 -0.21 4.84
CA LEU A 85 -6.75 0.63 3.95
C LEU A 85 -7.18 0.49 2.48
N LEU A 86 -7.45 -0.74 2.03
CA LEU A 86 -7.96 -1.00 0.68
C LEU A 86 -9.34 -0.38 0.46
N PHE A 87 -10.22 -0.41 1.46
CA PHE A 87 -11.50 0.29 1.41
C PHE A 87 -11.32 1.80 1.24
N ILE A 88 -10.42 2.41 2.01
CA ILE A 88 -10.11 3.85 1.90
C ILE A 88 -9.60 4.18 0.50
N ILE A 89 -8.67 3.39 -0.05
CA ILE A 89 -8.15 3.59 -1.40
C ILE A 89 -9.25 3.54 -2.45
N ASN A 90 -10.08 2.49 -2.44
CA ASN A 90 -11.15 2.33 -3.43
C ASN A 90 -12.18 3.48 -3.38
N ASN A 91 -12.32 4.15 -2.22
CA ASN A 91 -13.28 5.22 -2.01
C ASN A 91 -12.62 6.61 -1.87
N TYR A 92 -11.31 6.72 -2.10
CA TYR A 92 -10.53 7.92 -1.76
C TYR A 92 -11.11 9.20 -2.35
N ASN A 93 -11.41 9.20 -3.65
CA ASN A 93 -11.95 10.36 -4.36
C ASN A 93 -13.36 10.76 -3.88
N SER A 94 -14.14 9.82 -3.34
CA SER A 94 -15.45 10.10 -2.78
C SER A 94 -15.33 10.66 -1.36
N LEU A 95 -14.39 10.13 -0.57
CA LEU A 95 -14.12 10.57 0.80
C LEU A 95 -13.53 11.99 0.87
N CYS A 96 -12.64 12.35 -0.07
CA CYS A 96 -12.01 13.68 -0.10
C CYS A 96 -12.90 14.80 -0.66
N LYS A 97 -14.11 14.49 -1.15
CA LYS A 97 -15.07 15.47 -1.68
C LYS A 97 -16.16 15.89 -0.67
N LEU A 98 -16.17 15.28 0.52
CA LEU A 98 -17.05 15.64 1.65
C LEU A 98 -16.46 16.81 2.43
#